data_AF-A0A2V7ZVP3-F1
#
_entry.id   AF-A0A2V7ZVP3-F1
#
_cell.length_a   1.000
_cell.length_b   1.000
_cell.length_c   1.000
_cell.angle_alpha   90.00
_cell.angle_beta   90.00
_cell.angle_gamma   90.00
#
_symmetry.space_group_name_H-M   'P 1'
#
loop_
_entity.id
_entity.type
_entity.pdbx_description
1 polymer ?
#
loop_
_entity_poly.entity_id
_entity_poly.type
_entity_poly.pdbx_seq_one_letter_code
_entity_poly.pdbx_strand_id
1 'polypeptide(L)' 'IVARHMGMEVLGVSCITNMAAGVLPKPLDHAEVMETARRIRGQFSALVENIVEQL' A
#
# COMPACT_ATOMS: atom_id res chain seq x y z
N ILE A 1 2.47 5.45 15.15
CA ILE A 1 2.65 6.28 16.37
C ILE A 1 2.02 5.58 17.58
N VAL A 2 0.68 5.44 17.64
CA VAL A 2 -0.01 4.82 18.80
C VAL A 2 0.47 3.39 19.09
N ALA A 3 0.50 2.49 18.09
CA ALA A 3 0.95 1.10 18.29
C ALA A 3 2.38 1.00 18.87
N ARG A 4 3.32 1.82 18.36
CA ARG A 4 4.70 1.89 18.89
C ARG A 4 4.73 2.45 20.31
N HIS A 5 3.95 3.48 20.60
CA HIS A 5 3.84 4.03 21.96
C HIS A 5 3.31 2.99 22.95
N MET A 6 2.48 2.05 22.49
CA MET A 6 1.98 0.92 23.29
C MET A 6 2.96 -0.27 23.36
N GLY A 7 4.19 -0.13 22.87
CA GLY A 7 5.20 -1.19 22.91
C GLY A 7 5.04 -2.28 21.84
N MET A 8 4.18 -2.08 20.83
CA MET A 8 3.99 -3.07 19.76
C MET A 8 5.09 -2.97 18.70
N GLU A 9 5.46 -4.10 18.12
CA GLU A 9 6.20 -4.14 16.86
C GLU A 9 5.26 -3.82 15.69
N VAL A 10 5.74 -3.07 14.70
CA VAL A 10 4.91 -2.55 13.61
C VAL A 10 5.60 -2.77 12.28
N LEU A 11 4.90 -3.46 11.38
CA LEU A 11 5.24 -3.56 9.97
C LEU A 11 4.24 -2.72 9.16
N GLY A 12 4.75 -1.85 8.28
CA GLY A 12 3.93 -1.05 7.37
C GLY A 12 4.22 -1.42 5.91
N VAL A 13 3.18 -1.66 5.12
CA VAL A 13 3.28 -1.98 3.69
C VAL A 13 2.50 -0.93 2.90
N SER A 14 3.15 -0.31 1.90
CA SER A 14 2.53 0.71 1.04
C SER A 14 2.37 0.18 -0.38
N CYS A 15 1.15 0.28 -0.91
CA CYS A 15 0.82 -0.02 -2.29
C CYS A 15 0.95 1.28 -3.12
N ILE A 16 1.98 1.38 -3.96
CA ILE A 16 2.18 2.56 -4.80
C ILE A 16 1.25 2.49 -6.01
N THR A 17 0.26 3.37 -6.04
CA THR A 17 -0.83 3.35 -7.04
C THR A 17 -0.69 4.45 -8.10
N ASN A 18 0.11 5.48 -7.84
CA ASN A 18 0.35 6.59 -8.74
C ASN A 18 1.67 7.31 -8.38
N MET A 19 2.16 8.15 -9.29
CA MET A 19 3.26 9.06 -9.01
C MET A 19 2.78 10.23 -8.15
N ALA A 20 3.67 10.79 -7.32
CA ALA A 20 3.37 11.96 -6.52
C ALA A 20 2.96 13.17 -7.39
N ALA A 21 2.16 14.07 -6.82
CA ALA A 21 1.75 15.29 -7.52
C ALA A 21 2.97 16.09 -7.99
N GLY A 22 2.92 16.59 -9.23
CA GLY A 22 4.00 17.37 -9.84
C GLY A 22 5.15 16.56 -10.45
N VAL A 23 5.20 15.23 -10.28
CA VAL A 23 6.19 14.38 -10.97
C VAL A 23 5.86 14.22 -12.45
N LEU A 24 4.56 14.20 -12.79
CA LEU A 24 4.07 14.14 -14.16
C LEU A 24 3.21 15.37 -14.45
N PRO A 25 3.14 15.84 -15.70
CA PRO A 25 2.30 16.98 -16.11
C PRO A 25 0.83 16.56 -16.25
N LYS A 26 0.32 15.75 -15.32
CA LYS A 26 -1.08 15.31 -15.24
C LYS A 26 -1.58 15.46 -13.80
N PRO A 27 -2.87 15.84 -13.60
CA PRO A 27 -3.47 15.86 -12.27
C PRO A 27 -3.60 14.44 -11.72
N LEU A 28 -3.75 14.33 -10.39
CA LEU A 28 -4.05 13.05 -9.74
C LEU A 28 -5.52 12.69 -9.96
N ASP A 29 -5.78 11.43 -10.26
CA ASP A 29 -7.12 10.89 -10.46
C ASP A 29 -7.34 9.67 -9.53
N HIS A 30 -8.43 9.70 -8.78
CA HIS A 30 -8.82 8.58 -7.93
C HIS A 30 -9.15 7.32 -8.73
N ALA A 31 -9.66 7.45 -9.96
CA ALA A 31 -9.96 6.29 -10.80
C ALA A 31 -8.69 5.50 -11.16
N GLU A 32 -7.58 6.19 -11.47
CA GLU A 32 -6.28 5.58 -11.75
C GLU A 32 -5.72 4.84 -10.52
N VAL A 33 -5.90 5.43 -9.34
CA VAL A 33 -5.52 4.80 -8.07
C VAL A 33 -6.27 3.48 -7.87
N MET A 34 -7.60 3.51 -8.07
CA MET A 34 -8.46 2.33 -7.91
C MET A 34 -8.23 1.26 -8.97
N GLU A 35 -7.90 1.64 -10.20
CA GLU A 35 -7.51 0.71 -11.26
C GLU A 35 -6.23 -0.04 -10.87
N THR A 36 -5.19 0.68 -10.47
CA THR A 36 -3.91 0.08 -10.08
C THR A 36 -4.08 -0.83 -8.85
N ALA A 37 -4.82 -0.37 -7.83
CA ALA A 37 -5.10 -1.18 -6.65
C ALA A 37 -5.85 -2.47 -6.99
N ARG A 38 -6.86 -2.40 -7.87
CA ARG A 38 -7.61 -3.60 -8.33
C ARG A 38 -6.71 -4.56 -9.10
N ARG A 39 -5.84 -4.04 -9.97
CA ARG A 39 -4.90 -4.84 -10.77
C ARG A 39 -3.95 -5.65 -9.90
N ILE A 40 -3.43 -5.07 -8.81
CA ILE A 40 -2.43 -5.73 -7.96
C ILE A 40 -3.01 -6.43 -6.73
N ARG A 41 -4.32 -6.35 -6.52
CA ARG A 41 -5.01 -6.87 -5.33
C ARG A 41 -4.56 -8.29 -4.95
N GLY A 42 -4.53 -9.21 -5.91
CA GLY A 42 -4.15 -10.61 -5.64
C GLY A 42 -2.70 -10.75 -5.17
N GLN A 43 -1.76 -10.05 -5.79
CA GLN A 43 -0.35 -10.08 -5.40
C GLN A 43 -0.14 -9.46 -4.01
N PHE A 44 -0.84 -8.36 -3.72
CA PHE A 44 -0.76 -7.69 -2.44
C PHE A 44 -1.34 -8.56 -1.31
N SER A 45 -2.51 -9.17 -1.52
CA SER A 45 -3.12 -10.10 -0.56
C SER A 45 -2.19 -11.28 -0.27
N ALA A 46 -1.68 -11.93 -1.31
CA ALA A 46 -0.75 -13.05 -1.15
C ALA A 46 0.54 -12.65 -0.39
N LEU A 47 1.08 -11.45 -0.64
CA LEU A 47 2.23 -10.95 0.11
C LEU A 47 1.92 -10.84 1.61
N VAL A 48 0.79 -10.22 1.96
CA VAL A 48 0.40 -10.01 3.36
C VAL A 48 0.11 -11.36 4.04
N GLU A 49 -0.59 -12.26 3.37
CA GLU A 49 -0.88 -13.62 3.87
C GLU A 49 0.42 -14.37 4.18
N ASN A 50 1.36 -14.42 3.23
CA ASN A 50 2.65 -15.09 3.43
C ASN A 50 3.49 -14.46 4.56
N ILE A 51 3.43 -13.13 4.73
CA ILE A 51 4.12 -12.47 5.85
C ILE A 51 3.50 -12.92 7.18
N VAL A 52 2.17 -12.95 7.27
CA VAL A 52 1.47 -13.38 8.50
C VAL A 52 1.75 -14.85 8.82
N GLU A 53 1.84 -15.71 7.81
CA GLU A 53 2.19 -17.13 8.01
C GLU A 53 3.62 -17.36 8.53
N GLN A 54 4.53 -16.40 8.34
CA GLN A 54 5.93 -16.49 8.77
C GLN A 54 6.24 -15.79 10.10
N LEU A 55 5.25 -15.16 10.72
CA LEU A 55 5.35 -14.49 12.03
C LEU A 55 4.84 -15.41 13.16
#